data_AF-A0A2M8CED6-F1
#
_entry.id   AF-A0A2M8CED6-F1
#
_cell.length_a   1.000
_cell.length_b   1.000
_cell.length_c   1.000
_cell.angle_alpha   90.00
_cell.angle_beta   90.00
_cell.angle_gamma   90.00
#
_symmetry.space_group_name_H-M   'P 1'
#
loop_
_entity.id
_entity.type
_entity.pdbx_description
1 polymer ?
#
loop_
_entity_poly.entity_id
_entity_poly.type
_entity_poly.pdbx_seq_one_letter_code
_entity_poly.pdbx_strand_id
1 'polypeptide(L)'
;MAHFSQLSINEREEVSLGVAQGLSKSYIALSLGRSSSTICREVNRNTANGQVYRAVKAHHRAIKLTHLARKNRKMDINLPLKHYVLEHLDQLWSPEQIAKRLKILYPIDMTMQISHESIYSYLYVQPRGTLRKELVKCLRRHHINRRPRGGKSRKNCASIQDYLSIEERPAEVADRIIPGHW
;
A
#
# COMPACT_ATOMS: atom_id res chain seq x y z
N MET A 1 -21.69 -0.47 8.83
CA MET A 1 -20.74 0.65 9.05
C MET A 1 -20.91 1.63 7.91
N ALA A 2 -21.30 2.88 8.19
CA ALA A 2 -21.48 3.89 7.14
C ALA A 2 -20.14 4.15 6.45
N HIS A 3 -20.06 3.89 5.14
CA HIS A 3 -18.87 4.13 4.35
C HIS A 3 -18.56 5.64 4.36
N PHE A 4 -17.35 6.02 4.75
CA PHE A 4 -16.93 7.42 4.69
C PHE A 4 -16.92 7.87 3.22
N SER A 5 -17.79 8.83 2.88
CA SER A 5 -17.90 9.41 1.55
C SER A 5 -17.60 10.91 1.63
N GLN A 6 -16.69 11.39 0.77
CA GLN A 6 -16.38 12.81 0.61
C GLN A 6 -17.61 13.56 0.09
N LEU A 7 -17.73 14.86 0.42
CA LEU A 7 -18.78 15.70 -0.15
C LEU A 7 -18.50 15.94 -1.64
N SER A 8 -19.47 15.58 -2.47
CA SER A 8 -19.51 15.87 -3.91
C SER A 8 -19.55 17.37 -4.19
N ILE A 9 -19.34 17.76 -5.45
CA ILE A 9 -19.47 19.17 -5.85
C ILE A 9 -20.90 19.69 -5.64
N ASN A 10 -21.91 18.88 -5.98
CA ASN A 10 -23.33 19.23 -5.83
C ASN A 10 -23.69 19.45 -4.34
N GLU A 11 -23.27 18.54 -3.46
CA GLU A 11 -23.49 18.73 -2.01
C GLU A 11 -22.79 20.00 -1.49
N ARG A 12 -21.63 20.35 -2.03
CA ARG A 12 -20.92 21.58 -1.66
C ARG A 12 -21.63 22.83 -2.16
N GLU A 13 -22.31 22.75 -3.30
CA GLU A 13 -23.14 23.82 -3.86
C GLU A 13 -24.37 24.09 -3.00
N GLU A 14 -25.07 23.03 -2.58
CA GLU A 14 -26.17 23.11 -1.61
C GLU A 14 -25.74 23.75 -0.28
N VAL A 15 -24.56 23.36 0.24
CA VAL A 15 -23.98 24.02 1.42
C VAL A 15 -23.72 25.50 1.16
N SER A 16 -23.26 25.87 -0.04
CA SER A 16 -22.99 27.26 -0.40
C SER A 16 -24.26 28.10 -0.48
N LEU A 17 -25.33 27.55 -1.05
CA LEU A 17 -26.65 28.19 -1.11
C LEU A 17 -27.23 28.34 0.30
N GLY A 18 -27.24 27.27 1.09
CA GLY A 18 -27.79 27.30 2.45
C GLY A 18 -27.04 28.27 3.38
N VAL A 19 -25.72 28.35 3.27
CA VAL A 19 -24.93 29.35 4.03
C VAL A 19 -25.25 30.77 3.57
N ALA A 20 -25.40 31.02 2.27
CA ALA A 20 -25.77 32.33 1.74
C ALA A 20 -27.18 32.78 2.16
N GLN A 21 -28.11 31.82 2.28
CA GLN A 21 -29.46 32.04 2.79
C GLN A 21 -29.53 32.19 4.32
N GLY A 22 -28.42 32.03 5.04
CA GLY A 22 -28.39 32.11 6.50
C GLY A 22 -28.98 30.88 7.21
N LEU A 23 -29.16 29.75 6.53
CA LEU A 23 -29.67 28.52 7.12
C LEU A 23 -28.68 27.94 8.14
N SER A 24 -29.21 27.25 9.15
CA SER A 24 -28.38 26.58 10.14
C SER A 24 -27.62 25.41 9.54
N LYS A 25 -26.39 25.18 10.01
CA LYS A 25 -25.54 24.04 9.55
C LYS A 25 -26.20 22.68 9.80
N SER A 26 -27.01 22.58 10.86
CA SER A 26 -27.79 21.38 11.16
C SER A 26 -28.92 21.16 10.16
N TYR A 27 -29.60 22.21 9.71
CA TYR A 27 -30.64 22.12 8.68
C TYR A 27 -30.04 21.67 7.34
N ILE A 28 -28.93 22.29 6.92
CA ILE A 28 -28.21 21.91 5.69
C ILE A 28 -27.73 20.44 5.76
N ALA A 29 -27.29 19.98 6.94
CA ALA A 29 -26.87 18.61 7.11
C ALA A 29 -28.05 17.63 6.99
N LEU A 30 -29.21 17.98 7.56
CA LEU A 30 -30.43 17.19 7.47
C LEU A 30 -30.92 17.08 6.01
N SER A 31 -30.95 18.18 5.25
CA SER A 31 -31.39 18.18 3.85
C SER A 31 -30.49 17.32 2.96
N LEU A 32 -29.18 17.27 3.25
CA LEU A 32 -28.20 16.47 2.52
C LEU A 32 -28.07 15.02 3.02
N GLY A 33 -28.79 14.63 4.08
CA GLY A 33 -28.61 13.32 4.71
C GLY A 33 -27.20 13.10 5.28
N ARG A 34 -26.53 14.17 5.72
CA ARG A 34 -25.17 14.15 6.29
C ARG A 34 -25.21 14.48 7.78
N SER A 35 -24.12 14.17 8.49
CA SER A 35 -23.99 14.60 9.88
C SER A 35 -23.74 16.10 9.98
N SER A 36 -24.34 16.76 10.98
CA SER A 36 -24.12 18.19 11.27
C SER A 36 -22.63 18.50 11.48
N SER A 37 -21.88 17.58 12.11
CA SER A 37 -20.43 17.70 12.28
C SER A 37 -19.65 17.71 10.95
N THR A 38 -20.13 17.02 9.91
CA THR A 38 -19.48 17.05 8.58
C THR A 38 -19.61 18.42 7.95
N ILE A 39 -20.82 18.99 7.94
CA ILE A 39 -21.08 20.32 7.39
C ILE A 39 -20.35 21.40 8.19
N CYS A 40 -20.36 21.31 9.52
CA CYS A 40 -19.65 22.25 10.38
C CYS A 40 -18.13 22.25 10.10
N ARG A 41 -17.50 21.06 10.04
CA ARG A 41 -16.07 20.94 9.70
C ARG A 41 -15.77 21.45 8.29
N GLU A 42 -16.66 21.17 7.34
CA GLU A 42 -16.52 21.63 5.96
C GLU A 42 -16.55 23.16 5.86
N VAL A 43 -17.56 23.80 6.45
CA VAL A 43 -17.68 25.26 6.44
C VAL A 43 -16.49 25.90 7.16
N ASN A 44 -16.22 25.51 8.41
CA ASN A 44 -15.16 26.12 9.23
C ASN A 44 -13.77 26.01 8.57
N ARG A 45 -13.47 24.88 7.91
CA ARG A 45 -12.20 24.67 7.21
C ARG A 45 -12.01 25.63 6.02
N ASN A 46 -13.10 26.07 5.40
CA ASN A 46 -13.09 26.91 4.21
C ASN A 46 -13.46 28.38 4.48
N THR A 47 -13.74 28.75 5.74
CA THR A 47 -14.09 30.12 6.15
C THR A 47 -13.15 30.70 7.23
N ALA A 48 -12.04 30.04 7.53
CA ALA A 48 -11.14 30.40 8.64
C ALA A 48 -10.61 31.85 8.63
N ASN A 49 -10.53 32.50 7.45
CA ASN A 49 -10.03 33.87 7.30
C ASN A 49 -11.17 34.89 7.10
N GLY A 50 -12.34 34.65 7.67
CA GLY A 50 -13.52 35.51 7.48
C GLY A 50 -14.09 35.49 6.05
N GLN A 51 -13.61 34.56 5.20
CA GLN A 51 -14.13 34.42 3.84
C GLN A 51 -15.50 33.74 3.85
N VAL A 52 -16.37 34.19 2.95
CA VAL A 52 -17.64 33.51 2.67
C VAL A 52 -17.36 32.13 2.09
N TYR A 53 -18.10 31.13 2.56
CA TYR A 53 -18.01 29.76 2.03
C TYR A 53 -18.39 29.75 0.54
N ARG A 54 -17.54 29.16 -0.31
CA ARG A 54 -17.81 28.98 -1.75
C ARG A 54 -17.54 27.54 -2.16
N ALA A 55 -18.54 26.89 -2.76
CA ALA A 55 -18.48 25.49 -3.20
C ALA A 55 -17.25 25.18 -4.07
N VAL A 56 -17.03 25.98 -5.12
CA VAL A 56 -15.95 25.78 -6.09
C VAL A 56 -14.57 25.84 -5.42
N LYS A 57 -14.33 26.82 -4.55
CA LYS A 57 -13.07 26.95 -3.80
C LYS A 57 -12.84 25.76 -2.88
N ALA A 58 -13.88 25.36 -2.14
CA ALA A 58 -13.81 24.23 -1.22
C ALA A 58 -13.56 22.92 -1.97
N HIS A 59 -14.20 22.73 -3.13
CA HIS A 59 -14.01 21.55 -3.98
C HIS A 59 -12.59 21.50 -4.58
N HIS A 60 -12.11 22.60 -5.17
CA HIS A 60 -10.73 22.68 -5.68
C HIS A 60 -9.70 22.43 -4.59
N ARG A 61 -9.92 22.95 -3.37
CA ARG A 61 -9.07 22.68 -2.21
C ARG A 61 -9.09 21.20 -1.85
N ALA A 62 -10.26 20.56 -1.81
CA ALA A 62 -10.39 19.14 -1.53
C ALA A 62 -9.64 18.29 -2.57
N ILE A 63 -9.84 18.55 -3.87
CA ILE A 63 -9.10 17.90 -4.96
C ILE A 63 -7.59 18.10 -4.78
N LYS A 64 -7.13 19.35 -4.63
CA LYS A 64 -5.70 19.66 -4.43
C LYS A 64 -5.10 18.88 -3.28
N LEU A 65 -5.79 18.82 -2.13
CA LEU A 65 -5.32 18.07 -0.97
C LEU A 65 -5.28 16.56 -1.21
N THR A 66 -6.22 16.00 -1.98
CA THR A 66 -6.19 14.57 -2.34
C THR A 66 -4.97 14.24 -3.21
N HIS A 67 -4.56 15.16 -4.09
CA HIS A 67 -3.35 15.00 -4.89
C HIS A 67 -2.07 15.18 -4.06
N LEU A 68 -2.02 16.20 -3.20
CA LEU A 68 -0.87 16.45 -2.32
C LEU A 68 -0.63 15.32 -1.31
N ALA A 69 -1.70 14.66 -0.84
CA ALA A 69 -1.59 13.52 0.06
C ALA A 69 -0.85 12.33 -0.58
N ARG A 70 -0.83 12.24 -1.92
CA ARG A 70 0.01 11.28 -2.65
C ARG A 70 1.44 11.80 -2.68
N LYS A 71 2.15 11.68 -1.55
CA LYS A 71 3.58 12.01 -1.48
C LYS A 71 4.34 11.22 -2.55
N ASN A 72 5.28 11.90 -3.21
CA ASN A 72 6.22 11.24 -4.12
C ASN A 72 6.93 10.11 -3.36
N ARG A 73 7.03 8.94 -3.99
CA ARG A 73 7.66 7.78 -3.36
C ARG A 73 9.16 8.04 -3.26
N LYS A 74 9.79 7.44 -2.27
CA LYS A 74 11.23 7.64 -2.01
C LYS A 74 12.12 7.37 -3.23
N MET A 75 11.80 6.35 -4.02
CA MET A 75 12.51 6.02 -5.26
C MET A 75 12.26 7.01 -6.40
N ASP A 76 11.13 7.74 -6.42
CA ASP A 76 10.88 8.75 -7.45
C ASP A 76 11.60 10.07 -7.14
N ILE A 77 11.89 10.31 -5.85
CA ILE A 77 12.63 11.50 -5.39
C ILE A 77 14.14 11.26 -5.44
N ASN A 78 14.61 10.10 -4.97
CA ASN A 78 16.04 9.77 -4.89
C ASN A 78 16.46 8.92 -6.10
N LEU A 79 17.04 9.58 -7.12
CA LEU A 79 17.52 8.93 -8.34
C LEU A 79 18.67 7.93 -8.09
N PRO A 80 19.72 8.25 -7.31
CA PRO A 80 20.76 7.27 -6.95
C PRO A 80 20.20 5.97 -6.35
N LEU A 81 19.26 6.09 -5.40
CA LEU A 81 18.61 4.94 -4.79
C LEU A 81 17.84 4.11 -5.84
N LYS A 82 17.12 4.78 -6.74
CA LYS A 82 16.37 4.12 -7.80
C LYS A 82 17.28 3.35 -8.74
N HIS A 83 18.37 3.95 -9.20
CA HIS A 83 19.34 3.30 -10.07
C HIS A 83 19.92 2.03 -9.41
N TYR A 84 20.37 2.15 -8.16
CA TYR A 84 20.89 1.00 -7.41
C TYR A 84 19.87 -0.14 -7.33
N VAL A 85 18.63 0.17 -6.97
CA VAL A 85 17.57 -0.85 -6.84
C VAL A 85 17.29 -1.53 -8.18
N LEU A 86 17.17 -0.77 -9.28
CA LEU A 86 16.89 -1.33 -10.61
C LEU A 86 18.04 -2.20 -11.11
N GLU A 87 19.28 -1.75 -10.99
CA GLU A 87 20.47 -2.51 -11.40
C GLU A 87 20.56 -3.86 -10.68
N HIS A 88 20.29 -3.90 -9.36
CA HIS A 88 20.36 -5.14 -8.59
C HIS A 88 19.15 -6.04 -8.85
N LEU A 89 17.99 -5.47 -9.20
CA LEU A 89 16.86 -6.27 -9.68
C LEU A 89 17.23 -6.97 -10.99
N ASP A 90 17.88 -6.29 -11.93
CA ASP A 90 18.32 -6.90 -13.20
C ASP A 90 19.31 -8.06 -12.98
N GLN A 91 20.10 -8.00 -11.90
CA GLN A 91 20.96 -9.10 -11.44
C GLN A 91 20.22 -10.22 -10.68
N LEU A 92 18.88 -10.24 -10.69
CA LEU A 92 18.03 -11.23 -10.02
C LEU A 92 18.15 -11.26 -8.49
N TRP A 93 18.50 -10.12 -7.88
CA TRP A 93 18.45 -9.98 -6.43
C TRP A 93 17.00 -9.84 -5.96
N SER A 94 16.68 -10.45 -4.82
CA SER A 94 15.37 -10.24 -4.19
C SER A 94 15.29 -8.85 -3.55
N PRO A 95 14.09 -8.22 -3.49
CA PRO A 95 13.90 -6.96 -2.78
C PRO A 95 14.35 -6.99 -1.31
N GLU A 96 14.24 -8.13 -0.63
CA GLU A 96 14.76 -8.30 0.73
C GLU A 96 16.29 -8.23 0.79
N GLN A 97 17.00 -8.84 -0.17
CA GLN A 97 18.46 -8.76 -0.27
C GLN A 97 18.93 -7.34 -0.55
N ILE A 98 18.29 -6.65 -1.50
CA ILE A 98 18.62 -5.26 -1.85
C ILE A 98 18.45 -4.35 -0.63
N ALA A 99 17.30 -4.43 0.06
CA ALA A 99 17.03 -3.63 1.25
C ALA A 99 18.03 -3.90 2.38
N LYS A 100 18.41 -5.16 2.62
CA LYS A 100 19.42 -5.52 3.62
C LYS A 100 20.80 -5.01 3.22
N ARG A 101 21.19 -5.15 1.95
CA ARG A 101 22.49 -4.69 1.45
C ARG A 101 22.63 -3.17 1.56
N LEU A 102 21.59 -2.42 1.21
CA LEU A 102 21.59 -0.96 1.36
C LEU A 102 21.79 -0.50 2.80
N LYS A 103 21.24 -1.20 3.80
CA LYS A 103 21.49 -0.89 5.22
C LYS A 103 22.94 -1.11 5.64
N ILE A 104 23.62 -2.10 5.04
CA ILE A 104 25.02 -2.39 5.33
C ILE A 104 25.93 -1.36 4.66
N LEU A 105 25.64 -1.01 3.41
CA LEU A 105 26.46 -0.06 2.63
C LEU A 105 26.28 1.39 3.09
N TYR A 106 25.06 1.77 3.49
CA TYR A 106 24.71 3.14 3.87
C TYR A 106 24.08 3.16 5.27
N PRO A 107 24.84 2.86 6.34
CA PRO A 107 24.29 2.77 7.70
C PRO A 107 23.84 4.14 8.24
N ILE A 108 24.52 5.22 7.84
CA ILE A 108 24.26 6.59 8.32
C ILE A 108 23.30 7.34 7.37
N ASP A 109 23.43 7.11 6.06
CA ASP A 109 22.60 7.80 5.08
C ASP A 109 21.21 7.16 4.95
N MET A 110 20.28 7.69 5.72
CA MET A 110 18.88 7.25 5.70
C MET A 110 18.22 7.51 4.36
N THR A 111 18.71 8.40 3.49
CA THR A 111 18.11 8.65 2.18
C THR A 111 18.31 7.48 1.22
N MET A 112 19.39 6.71 1.40
CA MET A 112 19.72 5.51 0.62
C MET A 112 19.12 4.22 1.21
N GLN A 113 18.58 4.25 2.43
CA GLN A 113 17.92 3.08 3.01
C GLN A 113 16.46 2.96 2.56
N ILE A 114 16.02 1.77 2.16
CA ILE A 114 14.62 1.53 1.78
C ILE A 114 14.13 0.18 2.30
N SER A 115 12.84 0.10 2.65
CA SER A 115 12.22 -1.17 3.01
C SER A 115 11.94 -2.01 1.75
N HIS A 116 12.09 -3.33 1.86
CA HIS A 116 11.72 -4.25 0.77
C HIS A 116 10.25 -4.11 0.37
N GLU A 117 9.38 -3.71 1.31
CA GLU A 117 7.96 -3.42 1.04
C GLU A 117 7.79 -2.21 0.11
N SER A 118 8.61 -1.17 0.28
CA SER A 118 8.59 -0.02 -0.63
C SER A 118 9.04 -0.40 -2.04
N ILE A 119 10.03 -1.29 -2.17
CA ILE A 119 10.48 -1.84 -3.46
C ILE A 119 9.36 -2.68 -4.10
N TYR A 120 8.68 -3.54 -3.33
CA TYR A 120 7.52 -4.29 -3.84
C TYR A 120 6.38 -3.36 -4.28
N SER A 121 6.04 -2.36 -3.46
CA SER A 121 5.02 -1.37 -3.80
C SER A 121 5.38 -0.62 -5.09
N TYR A 122 6.66 -0.29 -5.29
CA TYR A 122 7.16 0.30 -6.53
C TYR A 122 6.92 -0.63 -7.73
N LEU A 123 7.33 -1.89 -7.62
CA LEU A 123 7.20 -2.89 -8.68
C LEU A 123 5.75 -3.21 -9.07
N TYR A 124 4.84 -3.28 -8.10
CA TYR A 124 3.45 -3.68 -8.35
C TYR A 124 2.49 -2.53 -8.62
N VAL A 125 2.79 -1.31 -8.15
CA VAL A 125 1.85 -0.17 -8.26
C VAL A 125 2.28 0.82 -9.36
N GLN A 126 3.58 1.00 -9.61
CA GLN A 126 4.07 2.05 -10.51
C GLN A 126 4.08 1.68 -12.00
N PRO A 127 4.54 0.48 -12.43
CA PRO A 127 4.64 0.22 -13.85
C PRO A 127 3.27 -0.18 -14.45
N ARG A 128 2.86 0.52 -15.51
CA ARG A 128 1.71 0.17 -16.35
C ARG A 128 2.19 -0.60 -17.58
N GLY A 129 1.47 -1.64 -18.00
CA GLY A 129 1.73 -2.33 -19.27
C GLY A 129 3.03 -3.14 -19.32
N THR A 130 3.88 -2.87 -20.32
CA THR A 130 5.09 -3.63 -20.68
C THR A 130 6.22 -3.51 -19.65
N LEU A 131 6.44 -2.31 -19.11
CA LEU A 131 7.48 -2.05 -18.10
C LEU A 131 7.28 -2.90 -16.84
N ARG A 132 6.03 -3.22 -16.48
CA ARG A 132 5.74 -4.10 -15.35
C ARG A 132 6.21 -5.51 -15.65
N LYS A 133 5.96 -5.98 -16.88
CA LYS A 133 6.35 -7.32 -17.30
C LYS A 133 7.87 -7.47 -17.30
N GLU A 134 8.60 -6.45 -17.75
CA GLU A 134 10.08 -6.42 -17.73
C GLU A 134 10.60 -6.46 -16.30
N LEU A 135 10.15 -5.56 -15.43
CA LEU A 135 10.63 -5.51 -14.04
C LEU A 135 10.24 -6.76 -13.22
N VAL A 136 9.08 -7.36 -13.49
CA VAL A 136 8.67 -8.62 -12.84
C VAL A 136 9.53 -9.79 -13.30
N LYS A 137 10.04 -9.80 -14.55
CA LYS A 137 11.01 -10.81 -14.99
C LYS A 137 12.32 -10.73 -14.22
N CYS A 138 12.74 -9.52 -13.83
CA CYS A 138 13.93 -9.34 -13.02
C CYS A 138 13.79 -9.90 -11.58
N LEU A 139 12.57 -10.21 -11.11
CA LEU A 139 12.42 -10.96 -9.86
C LEU A 139 12.85 -12.42 -10.06
N ARG A 140 13.72 -12.92 -9.17
CA ARG A 140 14.15 -14.35 -9.14
C ARG A 140 13.01 -15.36 -9.32
N ARG A 141 11.84 -15.11 -8.72
CA ARG A 141 10.67 -16.02 -8.81
C ARG A 141 9.66 -15.65 -9.91
N HIS A 142 9.88 -14.53 -10.61
CA HIS A 142 9.08 -14.06 -11.76
C HIS A 142 7.56 -13.95 -11.51
N HIS A 143 7.12 -13.89 -10.25
CA HIS A 143 5.69 -13.92 -9.94
C HIS A 143 5.00 -12.60 -10.30
N ILE A 144 3.94 -12.67 -11.11
CA ILE A 144 3.10 -11.51 -11.51
C ILE A 144 2.44 -10.84 -10.31
N ASN A 145 2.08 -11.65 -9.30
CA ASN A 145 1.44 -11.21 -8.05
C ASN A 145 2.25 -11.73 -6.86
N ARG A 146 2.38 -10.88 -5.83
CA ARG A 146 2.97 -11.30 -4.56
C ARG A 146 2.06 -12.31 -3.87
N ARG A 147 2.63 -13.44 -3.45
CA ARG A 147 1.93 -14.36 -2.53
C ARG A 147 1.92 -13.73 -1.12
N PRO A 148 0.76 -13.60 -0.46
CA PRO A 148 0.71 -13.08 0.90
C PRO A 148 1.48 -14.02 1.84
N ARG A 149 2.35 -13.45 2.68
CA ARG A 149 2.96 -14.19 3.79
C ARG A 149 1.85 -14.54 4.79
N GLY A 150 1.73 -15.81 5.17
CA GLY A 150 0.75 -16.23 6.17
C GLY A 150 -0.68 -16.39 5.65
N GLY A 151 -0.88 -16.52 4.33
CA GLY A 151 -2.12 -17.13 3.83
C GLY A 151 -2.32 -18.44 4.59
N LYS A 152 -3.52 -18.65 5.15
CA LYS A 152 -3.84 -19.82 5.99
C LYS A 152 -3.10 -21.01 5.39
N SER A 153 -2.16 -21.59 6.15
CA SER A 153 -1.60 -22.90 5.81
C SER A 153 -2.78 -23.71 5.31
N ARG A 154 -2.67 -24.34 4.12
CA ARG A 154 -3.76 -25.17 3.59
C ARG A 154 -4.12 -26.14 4.72
N LYS A 155 -5.14 -25.81 5.51
CA LYS A 155 -5.58 -26.61 6.65
C LYS A 155 -6.11 -27.97 6.16
N ASN A 156 -6.25 -28.09 4.83
CA ASN A 156 -6.75 -29.23 4.11
C ASN A 156 -5.71 -29.74 3.08
N CYS A 157 -4.40 -29.65 3.36
CA CYS A 157 -3.56 -30.74 2.87
C CYS A 157 -3.88 -31.91 3.78
N ALA A 158 -4.50 -32.95 3.24
CA ALA A 158 -4.68 -34.20 3.98
C ALA A 158 -3.34 -34.56 4.65
N SER A 159 -3.40 -35.06 5.89
CA SER A 159 -2.24 -35.72 6.48
C SER A 159 -1.72 -36.73 5.45
N ILE A 160 -0.40 -36.87 5.34
CA ILE A 160 0.20 -37.90 4.48
C ILE A 160 -0.50 -39.21 4.83
N GLN A 161 -1.25 -39.77 3.89
CA GLN A 161 -1.87 -41.07 4.05
C GLN A 161 -0.74 -42.10 3.90
N ASP A 162 -0.76 -43.13 4.73
CA ASP A 162 0.23 -44.22 4.72
C ASP A 162 1.67 -43.78 5.03
N TYR A 163 1.86 -42.89 6.01
CA TYR A 163 3.20 -42.64 6.55
C TYR A 163 3.61 -43.80 7.47
N LEU A 164 4.82 -44.33 7.28
CA LEU A 164 5.45 -45.24 8.23
C LEU A 164 5.91 -44.43 9.44
N SER A 165 5.59 -44.89 10.65
CA SER A 165 6.07 -44.26 11.87
C SER A 165 7.60 -44.37 11.95
N ILE A 166 8.25 -43.39 12.61
CA ILE A 166 9.70 -43.48 12.87
C ILE A 166 10.02 -44.74 13.71
N GLU A 167 9.06 -45.18 14.52
CA GLU A 167 9.17 -46.39 15.34
C GLU A 167 9.13 -47.69 14.51
N GLU A 168 8.55 -47.64 13.30
CA GLU A 168 8.47 -48.78 12.38
C GLU A 168 9.66 -48.83 11.41
N ARG A 169 10.66 -47.95 11.57
CA ARG A 169 11.86 -47.93 10.74
C ARG A 169 12.67 -49.22 10.96
N PRO A 170 13.15 -49.88 9.89
CA PRO A 170 14.03 -51.03 10.03
C PRO A 170 15.29 -50.70 10.85
N ALA A 171 15.78 -51.65 11.65
CA ALA A 171 16.96 -51.44 12.50
C ALA A 171 18.21 -51.07 11.70
N GLU A 172 18.35 -51.61 10.47
CA GLU A 172 19.46 -51.35 9.54
C GLU A 172 19.63 -49.86 9.18
N VAL A 173 18.59 -49.05 9.39
CA VAL A 173 18.63 -47.62 9.09
C VAL A 173 19.21 -46.80 10.25
N ALA A 174 19.26 -47.35 11.47
CA ALA A 174 19.95 -46.72 12.60
C ALA A 174 21.47 -46.71 12.39
N ASP A 175 22.00 -47.79 11.79
CA ASP A 175 23.44 -47.98 11.60
C ASP A 175 24.00 -47.13 10.45
N ARG A 176 23.14 -46.58 9.57
CA ARG A 176 23.52 -45.75 8.41
C ARG A 176 24.60 -46.37 7.50
N ILE A 177 24.69 -47.69 7.47
CA ILE A 177 25.72 -48.42 6.72
C ILE A 177 25.43 -48.40 5.21
N ILE A 178 24.15 -48.33 4.82
CA ILE A 178 23.72 -48.37 3.41
C ILE A 178 23.62 -46.94 2.86
N PRO A 179 24.23 -46.63 1.69
CA PRO A 179 24.02 -45.36 1.01
C PRO A 179 22.52 -45.10 0.77
N GLY A 180 22.02 -43.97 1.28
CA GLY A 180 20.60 -43.63 1.28
C GLY A 180 19.96 -43.64 2.66
N HIS A 181 20.61 -44.25 3.67
CA HIS A 181 20.24 -44.15 5.07
C HIS A 181 20.90 -42.90 5.69
N TRP A 182 20.30 -41.71 5.49
CA TRP A 182 20.73 -40.45 6.13
C TRP A 182 19.87 -40.10 7.37
#